data_AF-A0A7K1GY07-F1
#
_entry.id   AF-A0A7K1GY07-F1
#
_cell.length_a   1.000
_cell.length_b   1.000
_cell.length_c   1.000
_cell.angle_alpha   90.00
_cell.angle_beta   90.00
_cell.angle_gamma   90.00
#
_symmetry.space_group_name_H-M   'P 1'
#
loop_
_entity.id
_entity.type
_entity.pdbx_description
1 polymer ?
#
loop_
_entity_poly.entity_id
_entity_poly.type
_entity_poly.pdbx_seq_one_letter_code
_entity_poly.pdbx_strand_id
1 'polypeptide(L)'
;MSERITTATAYSATEWDLLTSLPGRVIVAAAQPDPGRPHRSVAAGLAGLDAVAAGRAFDSDLVRAVVAAIYARHDGAAPTVIQLTDLVDVLAACRAVVRVLDRHADPADSAAYRQWVQSVAARVCRTASSTMPGGALAPADRRLLDRLGGALALR
;
A
#
# COMPACT_ATOMS: atom_id res chain seq x y z
N MET A 1 -27.75 -3.19 20.71
CA MET A 1 -27.92 -2.60 19.37
C MET A 1 -26.67 -1.79 19.08
N SER A 2 -25.60 -2.43 18.59
CA SER A 2 -24.33 -1.76 18.33
C SER A 2 -24.25 -1.43 16.86
N GLU A 3 -24.32 -0.13 16.56
CA GLU A 3 -24.15 0.45 15.25
C GLU A 3 -22.69 0.24 14.81
N ARG A 4 -22.41 -0.91 14.19
CA ARG A 4 -21.27 -1.04 13.30
C ARG A 4 -21.63 -0.23 12.06
N ILE A 5 -21.37 1.08 12.10
CA ILE A 5 -21.18 1.85 10.88
C ILE A 5 -20.03 1.13 10.18
N THR A 6 -20.34 0.34 9.15
CA THR A 6 -19.34 -0.31 8.33
C THR A 6 -18.40 0.78 7.84
N THR A 7 -17.11 0.73 8.18
CA THR A 7 -16.12 1.77 7.81
C THR A 7 -16.21 2.23 6.35
N ALA A 8 -16.63 1.33 5.44
CA ALA A 8 -16.90 1.65 4.04
C ALA A 8 -18.01 2.71 3.79
N THR A 9 -19.02 2.84 4.66
CA THR A 9 -20.13 3.81 4.47
C THR A 9 -19.75 5.25 4.77
N ALA A 10 -18.60 5.49 5.42
CA ALA A 10 -18.08 6.83 5.67
C ALA A 10 -17.40 7.46 4.44
N TYR A 11 -17.06 6.65 3.42
CA TYR A 11 -16.33 7.10 2.24
C TYR A 11 -17.26 7.14 1.01
N SER A 12 -17.07 8.14 0.15
CA SER A 12 -17.64 8.07 -1.19
C SER A 12 -17.03 6.93 -2.00
N ALA A 13 -17.70 6.48 -3.07
CA ALA A 13 -17.20 5.40 -3.92
C ALA A 13 -15.78 5.67 -4.47
N THR A 14 -15.50 6.92 -4.86
CA THR A 14 -14.18 7.33 -5.36
C THR A 14 -13.12 7.33 -4.26
N GLU A 15 -13.45 7.77 -3.05
CA GLU A 15 -12.53 7.74 -1.91
C GLU A 15 -12.23 6.30 -1.48
N TRP A 16 -13.25 5.44 -1.48
CA TRP A 16 -13.08 4.02 -1.19
C TRP A 16 -12.26 3.30 -2.26
N ASP A 17 -12.46 3.62 -3.54
CA ASP A 17 -11.63 3.08 -4.62
C ASP A 17 -10.17 3.53 -4.49
N LEU A 18 -9.94 4.78 -4.11
CA LEU A 18 -8.60 5.29 -3.84
C LEU A 18 -7.91 4.53 -2.69
N LEU A 19 -8.62 4.26 -1.60
CA LEU A 19 -8.11 3.47 -0.47
C LEU A 19 -7.80 2.03 -0.86
N THR A 20 -8.69 1.38 -1.60
CA THR A 20 -8.54 -0.03 -1.97
C THR A 20 -7.53 -0.27 -3.10
N SER A 21 -7.30 0.71 -3.99
CA SER A 21 -6.32 0.59 -5.09
C SER A 21 -4.89 0.96 -4.68
N LEU A 22 -4.69 1.79 -3.65
CA LEU A 22 -3.37 2.30 -3.29
C LEU A 22 -2.34 1.20 -2.96
N PRO A 23 -2.65 0.14 -2.18
CA PRO A 23 -1.67 -0.90 -1.87
C PRO A 23 -1.11 -1.59 -3.12
N GLY A 24 -1.97 -1.90 -4.10
CA GLY A 24 -1.55 -2.50 -5.38
C GLY A 24 -0.65 -1.57 -6.19
N ARG A 25 -0.99 -0.28 -6.28
CA ARG A 25 -0.16 0.73 -6.96
C ARG A 25 1.22 0.87 -6.32
N VAL A 26 1.29 0.78 -5.00
CA VAL A 26 2.53 0.82 -4.23
C VAL A 26 3.42 -0.41 -4.51
N ILE A 27 2.83 -1.62 -4.61
CA ILE A 27 3.57 -2.82 -5.02
C ILE A 27 4.19 -2.61 -6.40
N VAL A 28 3.40 -2.15 -7.37
CA VAL A 28 3.88 -1.94 -8.74
C VAL A 28 5.00 -0.91 -8.79
N ALA A 29 4.86 0.23 -8.12
CA ALA A 29 5.92 1.23 -8.06
C ALA A 29 7.19 0.72 -7.37
N ALA A 30 7.06 -0.07 -6.30
CA ALA A 30 8.22 -0.67 -5.62
C ALA A 30 8.92 -1.76 -6.46
N ALA A 31 8.17 -2.43 -7.34
CA ALA A 31 8.67 -3.45 -8.26
C ALA A 31 9.18 -2.89 -9.60
N GLN A 32 9.03 -1.59 -9.87
CA GLN A 32 9.61 -1.00 -11.09
C GLN A 32 11.15 -1.05 -11.07
N PRO A 33 11.79 -1.29 -12.23
CA PRO A 33 13.23 -1.13 -12.38
C PRO A 33 13.63 0.35 -12.28
N ASP A 34 14.79 0.62 -11.70
CA ASP A 34 15.40 1.95 -11.53
C ASP A 34 16.92 1.77 -11.51
N PRO A 35 17.72 2.66 -12.12
CA PRO A 35 19.18 2.63 -11.98
C PRO A 35 19.64 2.45 -10.52
N GLY A 36 20.43 1.40 -10.28
CA GLY A 36 20.94 1.06 -8.95
C GLY A 36 19.98 0.24 -8.06
N ARG A 37 18.85 -0.23 -8.59
CA ARG A 37 18.02 -1.27 -7.95
C ARG A 37 18.43 -2.67 -8.43
N PRO A 38 18.40 -3.69 -7.55
CA PRO A 38 18.51 -5.08 -7.98
C PRO A 38 17.34 -5.45 -8.88
N HIS A 39 17.55 -6.44 -9.76
CA HIS A 39 16.48 -6.99 -10.59
C HIS A 39 15.35 -7.52 -9.70
N ARG A 40 14.11 -7.15 -10.00
CA ARG A 40 12.94 -7.51 -9.19
C ARG A 40 12.46 -8.90 -9.59
N SER A 41 12.64 -9.85 -8.69
CA SER A 41 12.10 -11.19 -8.85
C SER A 41 10.59 -11.20 -8.63
N VAL A 42 9.91 -12.22 -9.18
CA VAL A 42 8.50 -12.50 -8.88
C VAL A 42 8.26 -12.62 -7.37
N ALA A 43 9.24 -13.18 -6.63
CA ALA A 43 9.18 -13.27 -5.17
C ALA A 43 9.04 -11.90 -4.48
N ALA A 44 9.64 -10.84 -5.02
CA ALA A 44 9.49 -9.50 -4.45
C ALA A 44 8.05 -8.96 -4.61
N GLY A 45 7.41 -9.25 -5.75
CA GLY A 45 5.99 -8.91 -5.97
C GLY A 45 5.06 -9.72 -5.05
N LEU A 46 5.29 -11.03 -4.93
CA LEU A 46 4.53 -11.90 -4.01
C LEU A 46 4.67 -11.45 -2.56
N ALA A 47 5.87 -11.04 -2.13
CA ALA A 47 6.07 -10.50 -0.79
C ALA A 47 5.27 -9.21 -0.53
N GLY A 48 4.98 -8.42 -1.57
CA GLY A 48 4.05 -7.30 -1.50
C GLY A 48 2.61 -7.74 -1.29
N LEU A 49 2.16 -8.76 -2.03
CA LEU A 49 0.82 -9.33 -1.89
C LEU A 49 0.63 -9.99 -0.50
N ASP A 50 1.65 -10.69 0.00
CA ASP A 50 1.64 -11.24 1.37
C ASP A 50 1.53 -10.12 2.42
N ALA A 51 2.18 -8.97 2.18
CA ALA A 51 2.06 -7.81 3.06
C ALA A 51 0.65 -7.18 3.02
N VAL A 52 0.00 -7.19 1.86
CA VAL A 52 -1.42 -6.79 1.74
C VAL A 52 -2.29 -7.77 2.53
N ALA A 53 -2.12 -9.07 2.32
CA ALA A 53 -2.84 -10.11 3.05
C ALA A 53 -2.64 -10.01 4.57
N ALA A 54 -1.43 -9.67 5.02
CA ALA A 54 -1.12 -9.47 6.44
C ALA A 54 -1.96 -8.35 7.09
N GLY A 55 -2.51 -7.41 6.31
CA GLY A 55 -3.43 -6.38 6.79
C GLY A 55 -4.67 -6.97 7.48
N ARG A 56 -5.06 -8.22 7.18
CA ARG A 56 -6.18 -8.90 7.87
C ARG A 56 -5.96 -9.07 9.38
N ALA A 57 -4.71 -9.07 9.82
CA ALA A 57 -4.32 -9.25 11.21
C ALA A 57 -4.01 -7.93 11.94
N PHE A 58 -4.15 -6.77 11.26
CA PHE A 58 -3.96 -5.47 11.89
C PHE A 58 -5.10 -5.18 12.87
N ASP A 59 -4.77 -4.48 13.95
CA ASP A 59 -5.74 -3.96 14.92
C ASP A 59 -6.34 -2.63 14.45
N SER A 60 -6.94 -2.63 13.26
CA SER A 60 -7.60 -1.48 12.65
C SER A 60 -8.77 -1.97 11.81
N ASP A 61 -9.98 -1.50 12.12
CA ASP A 61 -11.19 -1.88 11.38
C ASP A 61 -11.13 -1.36 9.94
N LEU A 62 -10.59 -0.17 9.73
CA LEU A 62 -10.34 0.37 8.40
C LEU A 62 -9.42 -0.54 7.57
N VAL A 63 -8.26 -0.95 8.11
CA VAL A 63 -7.32 -1.81 7.36
C VAL A 63 -7.97 -3.15 7.03
N ARG A 64 -8.66 -3.78 7.98
CA ARG A 64 -9.37 -5.05 7.75
C ARG A 64 -10.45 -4.90 6.67
N ALA A 65 -11.22 -3.81 6.69
CA ALA A 65 -12.25 -3.55 5.69
C ALA A 65 -11.66 -3.31 4.28
N VAL A 66 -10.55 -2.57 4.18
CA VAL A 66 -9.86 -2.35 2.91
C VAL A 66 -9.35 -3.66 2.32
N VAL A 67 -8.71 -4.50 3.15
CA VAL A 67 -8.23 -5.82 2.71
C VAL A 67 -9.40 -6.70 2.23
N ALA A 68 -10.50 -6.75 2.98
CA ALA A 68 -11.68 -7.50 2.58
C ALA A 68 -12.24 -7.02 1.23
N ALA A 69 -12.31 -5.70 1.01
CA ALA A 69 -12.78 -5.14 -0.25
C ALA A 69 -11.84 -5.41 -1.44
N ILE A 70 -10.52 -5.41 -1.22
CA ILE A 70 -9.54 -5.78 -2.26
C ILE A 70 -9.82 -7.21 -2.75
N TYR A 71 -10.01 -8.16 -1.84
CA TYR A 71 -10.27 -9.55 -2.21
C TYR A 71 -11.66 -9.75 -2.82
N ALA A 72 -12.70 -9.10 -2.28
CA ALA A 72 -14.06 -9.20 -2.83
C ALA A 72 -14.15 -8.67 -4.29
N ARG A 73 -13.32 -7.69 -4.66
CA ARG A 73 -13.23 -7.17 -6.03
C ARG A 73 -12.63 -8.20 -7.00
N HIS A 74 -11.71 -9.04 -6.52
CA HIS A 74 -11.06 -10.05 -7.34
C HIS A 74 -11.94 -11.26 -7.64
N ASP A 75 -12.94 -11.56 -6.81
CA ASP A 75 -13.85 -12.69 -7.01
C ASP A 75 -14.82 -12.50 -8.20
N GLY A 76 -14.90 -11.30 -8.80
CA GLY A 76 -15.85 -10.99 -9.89
C GLY A 76 -15.28 -10.23 -11.10
N ALA A 77 -13.99 -9.87 -11.13
CA ALA A 77 -13.41 -9.04 -12.17
C ALA A 77 -12.30 -9.75 -12.97
N ALA A 78 -12.31 -9.59 -14.30
CA ALA A 78 -11.15 -9.92 -15.13
C ALA A 78 -9.92 -9.15 -14.65
N PRO A 79 -8.71 -9.73 -14.69
CA PRO A 79 -7.51 -9.09 -14.16
C PRO A 79 -7.34 -7.71 -14.81
N THR A 80 -7.57 -6.67 -14.03
CA THR A 80 -7.28 -5.30 -14.46
C THR A 80 -5.77 -5.25 -14.64
N VAL A 81 -5.31 -4.97 -15.87
CA VAL A 81 -3.91 -4.65 -16.11
C VAL A 81 -3.58 -3.49 -15.19
N ILE A 82 -2.80 -3.74 -14.13
CA ILE A 82 -2.36 -2.67 -13.24
C ILE A 82 -1.47 -1.80 -14.10
N GLN A 83 -2.04 -0.68 -14.56
CA GLN A 83 -1.36 0.23 -15.46
C GLN A 83 -0.07 0.69 -14.78
N LEU A 84 1.03 0.66 -15.55
CA LEU A 84 2.34 1.13 -15.08
C LEU A 84 2.15 2.53 -14.49
N THR A 85 2.13 2.62 -13.16
CA THR A 85 1.83 3.88 -12.48
C THR A 85 3.16 4.56 -12.20
N ASP A 86 3.33 5.79 -12.67
CA ASP A 86 4.51 6.58 -12.33
C ASP A 86 4.56 6.78 -10.80
N LEU A 87 5.76 6.72 -10.23
CA LEU A 87 6.01 7.06 -8.84
C LEU A 87 5.40 8.42 -8.46
N VAL A 88 5.42 9.41 -9.35
CA VAL A 88 4.79 10.72 -9.10
C VAL A 88 3.30 10.56 -8.79
N ASP A 89 2.58 9.75 -9.57
CA ASP A 89 1.15 9.49 -9.38
C ASP A 89 0.88 8.68 -8.11
N VAL A 90 1.75 7.73 -7.77
CA VAL A 90 1.64 6.99 -6.50
C VAL A 90 1.81 7.92 -5.31
N LEU A 91 2.79 8.83 -5.35
CA LEU A 91 3.01 9.81 -4.29
C LEU A 91 1.84 10.82 -4.20
N ALA A 92 1.26 11.22 -5.34
CA ALA A 92 0.06 12.06 -5.35
C ALA A 92 -1.14 11.33 -4.73
N ALA A 93 -1.32 10.04 -5.07
CA ALA A 93 -2.35 9.18 -4.50
C ALA A 93 -2.18 8.99 -2.98
N CYS A 94 -0.94 8.79 -2.50
CA CYS A 94 -0.65 8.72 -1.06
C CYS A 94 -1.13 9.99 -0.34
N ARG A 95 -0.77 11.18 -0.85
CA ARG A 95 -1.21 12.45 -0.25
C ARG A 95 -2.72 12.65 -0.32
N ALA A 96 -3.36 12.19 -1.41
CA ALA A 96 -4.80 12.23 -1.53
C ALA A 96 -5.48 11.33 -0.49
N VAL A 97 -4.94 10.13 -0.27
CA VAL A 97 -5.42 9.22 0.79
C VAL A 97 -5.25 9.84 2.16
N VAL A 98 -4.11 10.45 2.49
CA VAL A 98 -3.93 11.15 3.78
C VAL A 98 -5.05 12.17 3.99
N ARG A 99 -5.34 13.01 3.00
CA ARG A 99 -6.45 13.99 3.09
C ARG A 99 -7.83 13.35 3.26
N VAL A 100 -8.06 12.19 2.67
CA VAL A 100 -9.32 11.44 2.83
C VAL A 100 -9.42 10.87 4.24
N LEU A 101 -8.32 10.29 4.75
CA LEU A 101 -8.26 9.74 6.11
C LEU A 101 -8.44 10.83 7.16
N ASP A 102 -7.80 12.00 6.99
CA ASP A 102 -7.91 13.12 7.93
C ASP A 102 -9.36 13.67 8.03
N ARG A 103 -10.19 13.46 7.00
CA ARG A 103 -11.60 13.88 7.01
C ARG A 103 -12.53 12.88 7.67
N HIS A 104 -12.23 11.59 7.56
CA HIS A 104 -13.22 10.52 7.78
C HIS A 104 -12.80 9.45 8.79
N ALA A 105 -11.50 9.19 8.93
CA ALA A 105 -10.98 8.17 9.85
C ALA A 105 -10.58 8.79 11.18
N ASP A 106 -10.72 8.02 12.27
CA ASP A 106 -10.06 8.40 13.52
C ASP A 106 -8.53 8.37 13.37
N PRO A 107 -7.79 9.08 14.23
CA PRO A 107 -6.33 9.16 14.11
C PRO A 107 -5.60 7.81 14.19
N ALA A 108 -6.15 6.84 14.91
CA ALA A 108 -5.52 5.52 15.07
C ALA A 108 -5.68 4.69 13.80
N ASP A 109 -6.90 4.62 13.24
CA ASP A 109 -7.15 3.95 11.96
C ASP A 109 -6.39 4.61 10.80
N SER A 110 -6.35 5.96 10.79
CA SER A 110 -5.53 6.71 9.81
C SER A 110 -4.05 6.34 9.91
N ALA A 111 -3.48 6.30 11.12
CA ALA A 111 -2.09 5.92 11.32
C ALA A 111 -1.82 4.46 10.92
N ALA A 112 -2.68 3.54 11.33
CA ALA A 112 -2.58 2.12 11.03
C ALA A 112 -2.60 1.87 9.52
N TYR A 113 -3.54 2.49 8.79
CA TYR A 113 -3.61 2.38 7.34
C TYR A 113 -2.33 2.88 6.67
N ARG A 114 -1.84 4.07 7.05
CA ARG A 114 -0.64 4.67 6.44
C ARG A 114 0.60 3.81 6.70
N GLN A 115 0.77 3.31 7.91
CA GLN A 115 1.85 2.40 8.27
C GLN A 115 1.76 1.07 7.52
N TRP A 116 0.56 0.51 7.39
CA TRP A 116 0.33 -0.73 6.64
C TRP A 116 0.73 -0.57 5.17
N VAL A 117 0.29 0.50 4.49
CA VAL A 117 0.68 0.78 3.10
C VAL A 117 2.21 0.94 2.95
N GLN A 118 2.87 1.65 3.86
CA GLN A 118 4.33 1.77 3.87
C GLN A 118 5.01 0.40 4.06
N SER A 119 4.44 -0.47 4.90
CA SER A 119 4.97 -1.80 5.18
C SER A 119 4.94 -2.72 3.95
N VAL A 120 3.94 -2.55 3.06
CA VAL A 120 3.83 -3.26 1.78
C VAL A 120 5.02 -2.94 0.89
N ALA A 121 5.30 -1.65 0.64
CA ALA A 121 6.48 -1.23 -0.12
C ALA A 121 7.78 -1.74 0.50
N ALA A 122 7.89 -1.66 1.82
CA ALA A 122 9.09 -2.09 2.53
C ALA A 122 9.35 -3.59 2.35
N ARG A 123 8.30 -4.42 2.26
CA ARG A 123 8.44 -5.86 2.06
C ARG A 123 8.90 -6.23 0.64
N VAL A 124 8.39 -5.52 -0.38
CA VAL A 124 8.88 -5.64 -1.76
C VAL A 124 10.37 -5.26 -1.84
N CYS A 125 10.75 -4.14 -1.23
CA CYS A 125 12.13 -3.64 -1.25
C CYS A 125 13.11 -4.59 -0.54
N ARG A 126 12.75 -5.08 0.65
CA ARG A 126 13.59 -6.01 1.42
C ARG A 126 13.79 -7.35 0.71
N THR A 127 12.73 -7.91 0.14
CA THR A 127 12.81 -9.21 -0.55
C THR A 127 13.73 -9.14 -1.75
N ALA A 128 13.64 -8.08 -2.54
CA ALA A 128 14.57 -7.86 -3.65
C ALA A 128 16.00 -7.55 -3.19
N SER A 129 16.19 -6.94 -2.01
CA SER A 129 17.51 -6.67 -1.44
C SER A 129 18.14 -7.90 -0.77
N SER A 130 17.38 -8.97 -0.52
CA SER A 130 17.91 -10.22 0.07
C SER A 130 18.94 -10.92 -0.81
N THR A 131 18.98 -10.59 -2.10
CA THR A 131 19.97 -11.08 -3.07
C THR A 131 21.27 -10.28 -3.06
N MET A 132 21.31 -9.15 -2.33
CA MET A 132 22.50 -8.30 -2.19
C MET A 132 23.39 -8.78 -1.02
N PRO A 133 24.72 -8.64 -1.13
CA PRO A 133 25.64 -8.94 -0.04
C PRO A 133 25.29 -8.16 1.23
N GLY A 134 25.13 -8.85 2.35
CA GLY A 134 24.80 -8.25 3.65
C GLY A 134 23.33 -7.85 3.85
N GLY A 135 22.44 -8.16 2.91
CA GLY A 135 20.98 -7.95 3.07
C GLY A 135 20.56 -6.48 3.25
N ALA A 136 21.48 -5.55 2.99
CA ALA A 136 21.23 -4.13 3.15
C ALA A 136 20.30 -3.61 2.05
N LEU A 137 19.37 -2.72 2.41
CA LEU A 137 18.48 -2.10 1.44
C LEU A 137 19.28 -1.25 0.43
N ALA A 138 19.00 -1.42 -0.86
CA ALA A 138 19.60 -0.60 -1.91
C ALA A 138 19.33 0.90 -1.66
N PRO A 139 20.27 1.82 -1.98
CA PRO A 139 20.05 3.26 -1.78
C PRO A 139 18.80 3.81 -2.48
N ALA A 140 18.48 3.29 -3.67
CA ALA A 140 17.27 3.66 -4.40
C ALA A 140 15.99 3.17 -3.69
N ASP A 141 16.03 2.03 -3.00
CA ASP A 141 14.91 1.51 -2.20
C ASP A 141 14.68 2.36 -0.96
N ARG A 142 15.77 2.77 -0.30
CA ARG A 142 15.69 3.67 0.85
C ARG A 142 15.06 5.00 0.46
N ARG A 143 15.53 5.61 -0.64
CA ARG A 143 14.94 6.87 -1.17
C ARG A 143 13.47 6.74 -1.52
N LEU A 144 13.03 5.61 -2.09
CA LEU A 144 11.61 5.37 -2.36
C LEU A 144 10.81 5.30 -1.07
N LEU A 145 11.24 4.50 -0.11
CA LEU A 145 10.56 4.37 1.19
C LEU A 145 10.51 5.71 1.92
N ASP A 146 11.56 6.52 1.80
CA ASP A 146 11.61 7.87 2.36
C ASP A 146 10.56 8.79 1.72
N ARG A 147 10.44 8.76 0.39
CA ARG A 147 9.45 9.55 -0.35
C ARG A 147 8.02 9.10 -0.05
N LEU A 148 7.78 7.79 0.02
CA LEU A 148 6.48 7.22 0.40
C LEU A 148 6.12 7.62 1.83
N GLY A 149 7.05 7.50 2.78
CA GLY A 149 6.84 7.89 4.17
C GLY A 149 6.49 9.38 4.30
N GLY A 150 7.16 10.25 3.53
CA GLY A 150 6.80 11.68 3.46
C GLY A 150 5.41 11.92 2.84
N ALA A 151 5.04 11.20 1.77
CA ALA A 151 3.73 11.35 1.14
C ALA A 151 2.58 10.77 1.99
N LEU A 152 2.87 9.79 2.84
CA LEU A 152 1.96 9.20 3.83
C LEU A 152 1.99 9.94 5.18
N ALA A 153 2.74 11.04 5.32
CA ALA A 153 2.85 11.80 6.56
C ALA A 153 3.20 10.91 7.78
N LEU A 154 4.15 10.00 7.62
CA LEU A 154 4.68 9.11 8.66
C LEU A 154 5.97 9.64 9.30
N ARG A 155 6.30 10.92 9.07
CA ARG A 155 7.50 11.61 9.55
C ARG A 155 7.13 12.91 10.21
#